data_AF-A0A2K5C3K9-F1
#
_entry.id   AF-A0A2K5C3K9-F1
#
_cell.length_a   1.000
_cell.length_b   1.000
_cell.length_c   1.000
_cell.angle_alpha   90.00
_cell.angle_beta   90.00
_cell.angle_gamma   90.00
#
_symmetry.space_group_name_H-M   'P 1'
#
loop_
_entity.id
_entity.type
_entity.pdbx_description
1 polymer ?
#
loop_
_entity_poly.entity_id
_entity_poly.type
_entity_poly.pdbx_seq_one_letter_code
_entity_poly.pdbx_strand_id
1 'polypeptide(L)'
;MEPEEGTPLWQLQKLPAERGPQLLHKIIDGICGRAYPVYQDYHSVWESEEWIHVLEDVTKFFKAVVGKNLSDEEILQQLNQLNSSHQETIMKCVKSRKDEIKQALLREIVAISSAQLQDFDWQVKVVLQLK
;
A
#
# COMPACT_ATOMS: atom_id res chain seq x y z
N MET A 1 -25.29 7.09 15.21
CA MET A 1 -24.37 7.72 14.24
C MET A 1 -23.55 6.57 13.72
N GLU A 2 -23.98 5.97 12.62
CA GLU A 2 -23.26 4.88 11.96
C GLU A 2 -21.92 5.47 11.50
N PRO A 3 -20.75 4.85 11.80
CA PRO A 3 -19.49 5.36 11.30
C PRO A 3 -19.48 5.17 9.79
N GLU A 4 -19.19 6.24 9.06
CA GLU A 4 -19.19 6.24 7.61
C GLU A 4 -18.21 5.18 7.08
N GLU A 5 -18.74 4.10 6.49
CA GLU A 5 -17.99 3.05 5.77
C GLU A 5 -17.24 3.58 4.52
N GLY A 6 -17.09 4.90 4.38
CA GLY A 6 -16.68 5.58 3.15
C GLY A 6 -15.19 5.90 3.04
N THR A 7 -14.37 5.70 4.07
CA THR A 7 -12.91 5.92 3.96
C THR A 7 -12.08 4.64 4.04
N PRO A 8 -11.14 4.41 3.10
CA PRO A 8 -10.40 3.14 3.00
C PRO A 8 -9.69 2.69 4.29
N LEU A 9 -9.39 3.60 5.21
CA LEU A 9 -8.55 3.32 6.38
C LEU A 9 -9.32 3.11 7.69
N TRP A 10 -10.64 3.32 7.73
CA TRP A 10 -11.41 3.30 8.99
C TRP A 10 -11.28 1.97 9.74
N GLN A 11 -11.12 0.87 9.01
CA GLN A 11 -10.96 -0.48 9.55
C GLN A 11 -9.72 -0.60 10.47
N LEU A 12 -8.70 0.24 10.30
CA LEU A 12 -7.53 0.26 11.19
C LEU A 12 -7.89 0.58 12.65
N GLN A 13 -9.02 1.24 12.91
CA GLN A 13 -9.46 1.53 14.28
C GLN A 13 -9.85 0.29 15.07
N LYS A 14 -10.21 -0.81 14.40
CA LYS A 14 -10.51 -2.09 15.07
C LYS A 14 -9.25 -2.73 15.67
N LEU A 15 -8.07 -2.35 15.18
CA LEU A 15 -6.82 -2.93 15.63
C LEU A 15 -6.35 -2.26 16.94
N PRO A 16 -5.87 -3.04 17.93
CA PRO A 16 -5.20 -2.48 19.08
C PRO A 16 -3.97 -1.67 18.67
N ALA A 17 -3.75 -0.53 19.33
CA ALA A 17 -2.68 0.41 19.00
C ALA A 17 -1.28 -0.25 19.01
N GLU A 18 -1.08 -1.26 19.85
CA GLU A 18 0.17 -2.00 20.00
C GLU A 18 0.50 -2.86 18.76
N ARG A 19 -0.52 -3.31 18.04
CA ARG A 19 -0.38 -4.16 16.85
C ARG A 19 -0.34 -3.34 15.55
N GLY A 20 -0.76 -2.08 15.59
CA GLY A 20 -0.73 -1.14 14.47
C GLY A 20 0.62 -1.06 13.77
N PRO A 21 1.72 -0.75 14.48
CA PRO A 21 3.04 -0.65 13.86
C PRO A 21 3.46 -1.93 13.13
N GLN A 22 3.24 -3.09 13.75
CA GLN A 22 3.64 -4.38 13.19
C GLN A 22 2.90 -4.67 11.87
N LEU A 23 1.59 -4.45 11.83
CA LEU A 23 0.79 -4.63 10.61
C LEU A 23 1.26 -3.69 9.50
N LEU A 24 1.41 -2.39 9.81
CA LEU A 24 1.79 -1.38 8.82
C LEU A 24 3.18 -1.66 8.25
N HIS A 25 4.16 -2.03 9.07
CA HIS A 25 5.48 -2.40 8.59
C HIS A 25 5.45 -3.63 7.67
N LYS A 26 4.63 -4.64 7.98
CA LYS A 26 4.45 -5.83 7.12
C LYS A 26 3.76 -5.50 5.79
N ILE A 27 2.79 -4.61 5.77
CA ILE A 27 2.17 -4.15 4.53
C ILE A 27 3.21 -3.39 3.68
N ILE A 28 4.00 -2.51 4.30
CA ILE A 28 5.07 -1.80 3.60
C ILE A 28 6.14 -2.79 3.09
N ASP A 29 6.46 -3.83 3.84
CA ASP A 29 7.33 -4.91 3.37
C ASP A 29 6.78 -5.54 2.09
N GLY A 30 5.49 -5.86 2.05
CA GLY A 30 4.77 -6.31 0.86
C GLY A 30 4.94 -5.35 -0.33
N ILE A 31 4.68 -4.05 -0.13
CA ILE A 31 4.87 -3.01 -1.16
C ILE A 31 6.31 -3.00 -1.68
N CYS A 32 7.28 -3.21 -0.80
CA CYS A 32 8.69 -3.23 -1.15
C CYS A 32 9.16 -4.52 -1.83
N GLY A 33 8.26 -5.48 -2.11
CA GLY A 33 8.54 -6.75 -2.77
C GLY A 33 8.90 -7.89 -1.81
N ARG A 34 8.66 -7.72 -0.50
CA ARG A 34 8.77 -8.78 0.52
C ARG A 34 7.40 -9.42 0.77
N ALA A 35 7.30 -10.28 1.79
CA ALA A 35 6.04 -10.95 2.12
C ALA A 35 5.01 -9.98 2.75
N TYR A 36 3.78 -10.03 2.25
CA TYR A 36 2.61 -9.39 2.86
C TYR A 36 2.21 -10.11 4.18
N PRO A 37 1.49 -9.43 5.09
CA PRO A 37 0.97 -10.08 6.29
C PRO A 37 -0.07 -11.15 5.90
N VAL A 38 -0.12 -12.21 6.71
CA VAL A 38 -1.03 -13.34 6.49
C VAL A 38 -2.29 -13.17 7.33
N TYR A 39 -3.44 -13.55 6.77
CA TYR A 39 -4.74 -13.41 7.43
C TYR A 39 -4.80 -14.13 8.80
N GLN A 40 -4.10 -15.26 8.92
CA GLN A 40 -4.10 -16.08 10.14
C GLN A 40 -3.65 -15.31 11.39
N ASP A 41 -2.78 -14.30 11.26
CA ASP A 41 -2.31 -13.50 12.39
C ASP A 41 -3.37 -12.47 12.86
N TYR A 42 -4.38 -12.21 12.04
CA TYR A 42 -5.36 -11.12 12.21
C TYR A 42 -6.83 -11.56 12.16
N HIS A 43 -7.10 -12.87 12.04
CA HIS A 43 -8.45 -13.45 11.98
C HIS A 43 -9.33 -13.13 13.19
N SER A 44 -8.73 -12.75 14.33
CA SER A 44 -9.48 -12.34 15.53
C SER A 44 -9.99 -10.90 15.49
N VAL A 45 -9.55 -10.11 14.50
CA VAL A 45 -9.86 -8.67 14.38
C VAL A 45 -10.75 -8.39 13.16
N TRP A 46 -10.49 -9.09 12.05
CA TRP A 46 -11.22 -8.93 10.80
C TRP A 46 -11.69 -10.27 10.25
N GLU A 47 -12.83 -10.23 9.58
CA GLU A 47 -13.26 -11.32 8.70
C GLU A 47 -12.40 -11.36 7.42
N SER A 48 -12.40 -12.49 6.72
CA SER A 48 -11.55 -12.68 5.53
C SER A 48 -11.78 -11.63 4.44
N GLU A 49 -13.04 -11.21 4.24
CA GLU A 49 -13.38 -10.19 3.24
C GLU A 49 -12.91 -8.79 3.67
N GLU A 50 -13.14 -8.43 4.94
CA GLU A 50 -12.66 -7.17 5.51
C GLU A 50 -11.13 -7.06 5.47
N TRP A 51 -10.43 -8.17 5.72
CA TRP A 51 -8.97 -8.22 5.67
C TRP A 51 -8.41 -7.90 4.29
N ILE A 52 -9.05 -8.40 3.22
CA ILE A 52 -8.64 -8.08 1.84
C ILE A 52 -8.78 -6.57 1.62
N HIS A 53 -9.90 -5.98 2.02
CA HIS A 53 -10.10 -4.54 1.91
C HIS A 53 -9.05 -3.74 2.71
N VAL A 54 -8.77 -4.14 3.96
CA VAL A 54 -7.71 -3.52 4.78
C VAL A 54 -6.36 -3.54 4.06
N LEU A 55 -5.96 -4.70 3.53
CA LEU A 55 -4.69 -4.83 2.83
C LEU A 55 -4.63 -3.94 1.59
N GLU A 56 -5.68 -3.96 0.77
CA GLU A 56 -5.76 -3.16 -0.44
C GLU A 56 -5.72 -1.67 -0.15
N ASP A 57 -6.51 -1.22 0.81
CA ASP A 57 -6.73 0.19 1.09
C ASP A 57 -5.52 0.83 1.75
N VAL A 58 -4.89 0.14 2.70
CA VAL A 58 -3.63 0.57 3.31
C VAL A 58 -2.51 0.57 2.26
N THR A 59 -2.46 -0.43 1.37
CA THR A 59 -1.50 -0.48 0.27
C THR A 59 -1.67 0.70 -0.68
N LYS A 60 -2.90 0.94 -1.15
CA LYS A 60 -3.26 2.06 -2.02
C LYS A 60 -2.88 3.39 -1.38
N PHE A 61 -3.16 3.56 -0.09
CA PHE A 61 -2.80 4.75 0.66
C PHE A 61 -1.28 5.01 0.66
N PHE A 62 -0.45 4.04 1.09
CA PHE A 62 1.01 4.24 1.12
C PHE A 62 1.59 4.51 -0.26
N LYS A 63 1.13 3.78 -1.29
CA LYS A 63 1.54 4.03 -2.68
C LYS A 63 1.14 5.45 -3.13
N ALA A 64 -0.06 5.92 -2.79
CA ALA A 64 -0.53 7.25 -3.16
C ALA A 64 0.25 8.37 -2.44
N VAL A 65 0.44 8.25 -1.13
CA VAL A 65 1.17 9.23 -0.31
C VAL A 65 2.59 9.43 -0.85
N VAL A 66 3.30 8.33 -1.11
CA VAL A 66 4.70 8.38 -1.57
C VAL A 66 4.79 8.71 -3.06
N GLY A 67 3.93 8.12 -3.89
CA GLY A 67 3.92 8.32 -5.34
C GLY A 67 3.55 9.76 -5.74
N LYS A 68 2.60 10.38 -5.02
CA LYS A 68 2.20 11.77 -5.25
C LYS A 68 3.03 12.79 -4.46
N ASN A 69 3.92 12.34 -3.57
CA ASN A 69 4.67 13.19 -2.63
C ASN A 69 3.78 14.14 -1.82
N LEU A 70 2.70 13.61 -1.23
CA LEU A 70 1.78 14.40 -0.40
C LEU A 70 2.49 15.05 0.80
N SER A 71 2.02 16.23 1.22
CA SER A 71 2.51 16.93 2.40
C SER A 71 2.02 16.30 3.71
N ASP A 72 2.67 16.60 4.83
CA ASP A 72 2.24 16.10 6.15
C ASP A 72 0.79 16.50 6.47
N GLU A 73 0.37 17.70 6.08
CA GLU A 73 -0.99 18.21 6.27
C GLU A 73 -2.01 17.43 5.43
N GLU A 74 -1.72 17.17 4.16
CA GLU A 74 -2.60 16.39 3.27
C GLU A 74 -2.76 14.95 3.76
N ILE A 75 -1.68 14.36 4.30
CA ILE A 75 -1.73 13.02 4.88
C ILE A 75 -2.60 13.03 6.14
N LEU A 76 -2.40 13.98 7.06
CA LEU A 76 -3.21 14.09 8.27
C LEU A 76 -4.69 14.31 7.96
N GLN A 77 -5.02 15.06 6.91
CA GLN A 77 -6.40 15.21 6.45
C GLN A 77 -7.03 13.88 6.04
N GLN A 78 -6.29 12.99 5.36
CA GLN A 78 -6.79 11.65 5.00
C GLN A 78 -6.94 10.73 6.21
N LEU A 79 -6.20 10.98 7.29
CA LEU A 79 -6.24 10.19 8.52
C LEU A 79 -7.19 10.74 9.58
N ASN A 80 -7.92 11.82 9.29
CA ASN A 80 -8.73 12.56 10.27
C ASN A 80 -9.78 11.70 11.02
N GLN A 81 -10.22 10.60 10.40
CA GLN A 81 -11.21 9.70 10.99
C GLN A 81 -10.59 8.76 12.02
N LEU A 82 -9.28 8.52 11.94
CA LEU A 82 -8.55 7.64 12.86
C LEU A 82 -8.25 8.36 14.18
N ASN A 83 -8.10 7.59 15.25
CA ASN A 83 -7.63 8.15 16.51
C ASN A 83 -6.15 8.59 16.44
N SER A 84 -5.75 9.47 17.36
CA SER A 84 -4.41 10.09 17.37
C SER A 84 -3.26 9.08 17.40
N SER A 85 -3.43 7.96 18.10
CA SER A 85 -2.41 6.90 18.18
C SER A 85 -2.16 6.23 16.82
N HIS A 86 -3.22 5.93 16.07
CA HIS A 86 -3.10 5.36 14.73
C HIS A 86 -2.51 6.39 13.75
N GLN A 87 -2.96 7.65 13.82
CA GLN A 87 -2.41 8.73 12.99
C GLN A 87 -0.90 8.89 13.19
N GLU A 88 -0.45 8.95 14.44
CA GLU A 88 0.97 9.09 14.78
C GLU A 88 1.79 7.91 14.25
N THR A 89 1.27 6.69 14.42
CA THR A 89 1.93 5.46 13.95
C THR A 89 2.07 5.45 12.43
N ILE A 90 1.01 5.82 11.70
CA ILE A 90 1.04 5.88 10.24
C ILE A 90 2.03 6.96 9.77
N MET A 91 2.03 8.15 10.38
CA MET A 91 2.99 9.21 10.04
C MET A 91 4.44 8.79 10.29
N LYS A 92 4.72 8.09 11.39
CA LYS A 92 6.04 7.52 11.67
C LYS A 92 6.45 6.51 10.60
N CYS A 93 5.53 5.65 10.17
CA CYS A 93 5.79 4.68 9.08
C CYS A 93 6.07 5.39 7.75
N VAL A 94 5.26 6.37 7.36
CA VAL A 94 5.48 7.16 6.13
C VAL A 94 6.85 7.82 6.16
N LYS A 95 7.20 8.53 7.26
CA LYS A 95 8.47 9.26 7.37
C LYS A 95 9.69 8.33 7.34
N SER A 96 9.63 7.21 8.05
CA SER A 96 10.76 6.27 8.14
C SER A 96 10.96 5.41 6.89
N ARG A 97 9.90 5.15 6.11
CA ARG A 97 9.92 4.17 5.01
C ARG A 97 9.65 4.77 3.63
N LYS A 98 9.54 6.10 3.53
CA LYS A 98 9.26 6.82 2.27
C LYS A 98 10.20 6.40 1.14
N ASP A 99 11.50 6.36 1.40
CA ASP A 99 12.50 6.06 0.38
C ASP A 99 12.41 4.60 -0.10
N GLU A 100 12.20 3.64 0.80
CA GLU A 100 12.01 2.24 0.44
C GLU A 100 10.78 2.06 -0.46
N ILE A 101 9.65 2.70 -0.12
CA ILE A 101 8.43 2.66 -0.92
C ILE A 101 8.66 3.33 -2.28
N LYS A 102 9.33 4.49 -2.31
CA LYS A 102 9.63 5.21 -3.56
C LYS A 102 10.49 4.36 -4.50
N GLN A 103 11.51 3.70 -3.97
CA GLN A 103 12.35 2.79 -4.76
C GLN A 103 11.57 1.59 -5.29
N ALA A 104 10.64 1.04 -4.49
CA ALA A 104 9.78 -0.06 -4.92
C ALA A 104 8.85 0.35 -6.07
N LEU A 105 8.21 1.51 -5.96
CA LEU A 105 7.36 2.07 -7.02
C LEU A 105 8.15 2.33 -8.31
N LEU A 106 9.38 2.86 -8.20
CA LEU A 106 10.24 3.05 -9.36
C LEU A 106 10.61 1.72 -10.03
N ARG A 107 10.93 0.68 -9.24
CA ARG A 107 11.20 -0.66 -9.77
C ARG A 107 9.99 -1.25 -10.48
N GLU A 108 8.78 -1.07 -9.93
CA GLU A 108 7.52 -1.51 -10.54
C GLU A 108 7.33 -0.85 -11.92
N ILE A 109 7.54 0.47 -12.03
CA ILE A 109 7.46 1.20 -13.30
C ILE A 109 8.50 0.69 -14.30
N VAL A 110 9.77 0.57 -13.88
CA VAL A 110 10.86 0.09 -14.75
C VAL A 110 10.58 -1.33 -15.24
N ALA A 111 10.08 -2.22 -14.38
CA ALA A 111 9.72 -3.58 -14.75
C ALA A 111 8.63 -3.58 -15.82
N ILE A 112 7.57 -2.78 -15.66
CA ILE A 112 6.49 -2.63 -16.66
C ILE A 112 7.06 -2.11 -17.99
N SER A 113 7.86 -1.04 -17.96
CA SER A 113 8.45 -0.49 -19.19
C SER A 113 9.37 -1.49 -19.90
N SER A 114 10.14 -2.27 -19.15
CA SER A 114 11.03 -3.29 -19.72
C SER A 114 10.25 -4.45 -20.36
N ALA A 115 9.17 -4.91 -19.73
CA ALA A 115 8.31 -5.95 -20.29
C ALA A 115 7.65 -5.47 -21.58
N GLN A 116 7.13 -4.23 -21.60
CA GLN A 116 6.54 -3.64 -22.79
C GLN A 116 7.55 -3.53 -23.94
N LEU A 117 8.78 -3.07 -23.68
CA LEU A 117 9.83 -2.99 -24.70
C LEU A 117 10.20 -4.36 -25.28
N GLN A 118 10.28 -5.40 -24.43
CA GLN A 118 10.53 -6.77 -24.90
C GLN A 118 9.39 -7.30 -25.76
N ASP A 119 8.14 -7.02 -25.39
CA ASP A 119 6.97 -7.39 -26.19
C ASP A 119 6.96 -6.68 -27.55
N PHE A 120 7.34 -5.40 -27.61
CA PHE A 120 7.52 -4.67 -28.87
C PHE A 120 8.60 -5.30 -29.74
N ASP A 121 9.79 -5.58 -29.18
CA ASP A 121 10.89 -6.20 -29.92
C ASP A 121 10.51 -7.58 -30.47
N TRP A 122 9.72 -8.34 -29.71
CA TRP A 122 9.16 -9.61 -30.18
C TRP A 122 8.20 -9.42 -31.36
N GLN A 123 7.23 -8.51 -31.23
CA GLN A 123 6.28 -8.22 -32.32
C GLN A 123 6.99 -7.78 -33.60
N VAL A 124 8.02 -6.94 -33.50
CA VAL A 124 8.82 -6.50 -34.66
C VAL A 124 9.54 -7.69 -35.31
N LYS A 125 10.18 -8.56 -34.52
CA LYS A 125 10.85 -9.77 -35.04
C LYS A 125 9.86 -10.70 -35.76
N VAL A 126 8.67 -10.92 -35.21
CA VAL A 126 7.65 -11.77 -35.82
C VAL A 126 7.17 -11.21 -37.17
N VAL A 127 6.93 -9.90 -37.25
CA VAL A 127 6.51 -9.24 -38.51
C VAL A 127 7.59 -9.31 -39.59
N LEU A 128 8.86 -9.19 -39.22
CA LEU A 128 9.98 -9.29 -40.16
C LEU A 128 10.22 -10.72 -40.69
N GLN A 129 9.79 -11.75 -39.96
CA GLN A 129 9.94 -13.17 -40.36
C GLN A 129 8.75 -13.69 -41.19
N LEU A 130 7.69 -12.89 -41.34
CA LEU A 130 6.47 -13.22 -42.10
C LEU A 130 6.42 -12.57 -43.50
N LYS A 131 7.53 -11.97 -43.96
CA LYS A 131 7.72 -11.44 -45.32
C LYS A 131 8.84 -12.18 -46.02
#